data_AF-H8K8G9-F1
#
_entry.id   AF-H8K8G9-F1
#
_cell.length_a   1.000
_cell.length_b   1.000
_cell.length_c   1.000
_cell.angle_alpha   90.00
_cell.angle_beta   90.00
_cell.angle_gamma   90.00
#
_symmetry.space_group_name_H-M   'P 1'
#
loop_
_entity.id
_entity.type
_entity.pdbx_description
1 polymer ?
#
loop_
_entity_poly.entity_id
_entity_poly.type
_entity_poly.pdbx_seq_one_letter_code
_entity_poly.pdbx_strand_id
1 'polypeptide(L)'
;MGFIVKLQFDEVLGIIIKDYMFIFVTIAFAQFGYIFLAYFILSNFQVKEFIASLSNMMPASISGFSAMFSVISMPLSIIGAENNTNNRPLACTVVPITVNIHFVGYCFAISILAYAILKSYGLAEPTLFNYLIFTFYFVLAKFSVAAIPGGGIIVMLPILEQYLGFNTNMMSLMTALYILCDPVITCANVLGNGVFVKLIDNIYSVTQKA
;
A
#
# COMPACT_ATOMS: atom_id res chain seq x y z
N MET A 1 7.68 -18.34 0.43
CA MET A 1 9.07 -18.69 0.82
C MET A 1 9.86 -19.39 -0.29
N GLY A 2 9.34 -20.39 -1.01
CA GLY A 2 10.11 -21.10 -2.05
C GLY A 2 10.67 -20.23 -3.18
N PHE A 3 9.94 -19.21 -3.62
CA PHE A 3 10.40 -18.27 -4.66
C PHE A 3 11.54 -17.35 -4.17
N ILE A 4 11.47 -16.86 -2.93
CA ILE A 4 12.53 -16.03 -2.32
C ILE A 4 13.81 -16.87 -2.11
N VAL A 5 13.65 -18.12 -1.66
CA VAL A 5 14.78 -19.07 -1.51
C VAL A 5 15.42 -19.36 -2.87
N LYS A 6 14.63 -19.50 -3.94
CA LYS A 6 15.13 -19.64 -5.30
C LYS A 6 15.90 -18.40 -5.78
N LEU A 7 15.35 -17.20 -5.57
CA LEU A 7 16.05 -15.94 -5.91
C LEU A 7 17.36 -15.74 -5.15
N GLN A 8 17.42 -16.21 -3.89
CA GLN A 8 18.65 -16.20 -3.11
C GLN A 8 19.66 -17.22 -3.61
N PHE A 9 19.20 -18.41 -3.99
CA PHE A 9 20.03 -19.47 -4.57
C PHE A 9 20.63 -19.07 -5.93
N ASP A 10 19.89 -18.29 -6.73
CA ASP A 10 20.32 -17.80 -8.04
C ASP A 10 21.26 -16.57 -7.95
N GLU A 11 21.68 -16.12 -6.75
CA GLU A 11 22.41 -14.86 -6.45
C GLU A 11 21.72 -13.55 -6.90
N VAL A 12 20.58 -13.66 -7.60
CA VAL A 12 19.77 -12.55 -8.11
C VAL A 12 19.25 -11.65 -6.98
N LEU A 13 18.94 -12.22 -5.82
CA LEU A 13 18.42 -11.44 -4.68
C LEU A 13 19.40 -10.37 -4.20
N GLY A 14 20.70 -10.68 -4.16
CA GLY A 14 21.73 -9.74 -3.70
C GLY A 14 21.89 -8.55 -4.65
N ILE A 15 21.83 -8.81 -5.96
CA ILE A 15 21.90 -7.80 -7.02
C ILE A 15 20.64 -6.92 -6.97
N ILE A 16 19.45 -7.54 -6.87
CA ILE A 16 18.19 -6.81 -6.75
C ILE A 16 18.20 -5.88 -5.54
N ILE A 17 18.59 -6.37 -4.35
CA ILE A 17 18.60 -5.53 -3.15
C ILE A 17 19.58 -4.37 -3.33
N LYS A 18 20.79 -4.61 -3.85
CA LYS A 18 21.79 -3.56 -4.03
C LYS A 18 21.33 -2.49 -5.01
N ASP A 19 20.74 -2.89 -6.13
CA ASP A 19 20.38 -1.98 -7.23
C ASP A 19 19.03 -1.27 -6.98
N TYR A 20 18.11 -1.92 -6.25
CA TYR A 20 16.76 -1.39 -5.99
C TYR A 20 16.55 -0.90 -4.56
N MET A 21 17.54 -0.96 -3.66
CA MET A 21 17.42 -0.44 -2.29
C MET A 21 16.99 1.03 -2.23
N PHE A 22 17.55 1.88 -3.09
CA PHE A 22 17.13 3.29 -3.17
C PHE A 22 15.65 3.43 -3.55
N ILE A 23 15.16 2.55 -4.43
CA ILE A 23 13.76 2.53 -4.85
C ILE A 23 12.87 2.06 -3.69
N PHE A 24 13.29 1.05 -2.92
CA PHE A 24 12.55 0.61 -1.73
C PHE A 24 12.46 1.68 -0.65
N VAL A 25 13.56 2.39 -0.39
CA VAL A 25 13.55 3.54 0.54
C VAL A 25 12.61 4.63 0.03
N THR A 26 12.62 4.91 -1.27
CA THR A 26 11.72 5.89 -1.89
C THR A 26 10.24 5.50 -1.73
N ILE A 27 9.90 4.23 -1.96
CA ILE A 27 8.54 3.71 -1.76
C ILE A 27 8.12 3.86 -0.30
N ALA A 28 8.97 3.42 0.63
CA ALA A 28 8.70 3.52 2.06
C ALA A 28 8.48 4.98 2.48
N PHE A 29 9.36 5.88 2.05
CA PHE A 29 9.25 7.31 2.35
C PHE A 29 7.98 7.92 1.78
N ALA A 30 7.63 7.63 0.53
CA ALA A 30 6.43 8.16 -0.11
C ALA A 30 5.15 7.70 0.60
N GLN A 31 4.99 6.39 0.83
CA GLN A 31 3.76 5.85 1.40
C GLN A 31 3.62 6.21 2.89
N PHE A 32 4.68 6.09 3.70
CA PHE A 32 4.60 6.41 5.12
C PHE A 32 4.57 7.92 5.34
N GLY A 33 5.27 8.70 4.51
CA GLY A 33 5.18 10.16 4.52
C GLY A 33 3.75 10.65 4.28
N TYR A 34 3.06 10.09 3.27
CA TYR A 34 1.65 10.38 3.03
C TYR A 34 0.76 10.02 4.24
N ILE A 35 0.92 8.80 4.77
CA ILE A 35 0.10 8.31 5.89
C ILE A 35 0.34 9.14 7.16
N PHE A 36 1.59 9.44 7.48
CA PHE A 36 1.94 10.21 8.67
C PHE A 36 1.45 11.65 8.56
N LEU A 37 1.61 12.27 7.39
CA LEU A 37 1.04 13.60 7.13
C LEU A 37 -0.48 13.59 7.28
N ALA A 38 -1.17 12.57 6.75
CA ALA A 38 -2.62 12.46 6.87
C ALA A 38 -3.07 12.28 8.33
N TYR A 39 -2.44 11.41 9.11
CA TYR A 39 -2.72 11.30 10.55
C TYR A 39 -2.46 12.60 11.29
N PHE A 40 -1.37 13.31 10.96
CA PHE A 40 -1.02 14.57 11.61
C PHE A 40 -2.05 15.66 11.33
N ILE A 41 -2.50 15.81 10.08
CA ILE A 41 -3.57 16.74 9.69
C ILE A 41 -4.88 16.36 10.39
N LEU A 42 -5.27 15.08 10.36
CA LEU A 42 -6.52 14.61 10.99
C LEU A 42 -6.50 14.67 12.53
N SER A 43 -5.32 14.84 13.12
CA SER A 43 -5.12 15.06 14.56
C SER A 43 -4.99 16.56 14.88
N ASN A 44 -5.48 17.44 14.01
CA ASN A 44 -5.44 18.89 14.16
C ASN A 44 -4.03 19.44 14.48
N PHE A 45 -3.00 18.85 13.86
CA PHE A 45 -1.59 19.20 14.09
C PHE A 45 -1.11 19.00 15.54
N GLN A 46 -1.85 18.26 16.37
CA GLN A 46 -1.45 17.93 17.73
C GLN A 46 -0.59 16.68 17.76
N VAL A 47 0.69 16.85 18.13
CA VAL A 47 1.67 15.75 18.17
C VAL A 47 1.24 14.61 19.09
N LYS A 48 0.63 14.93 20.24
CA LYS A 48 0.15 13.91 21.20
C LYS A 48 -0.92 13.01 20.59
N GLU A 49 -1.91 13.60 19.92
CA GLU A 49 -3.00 12.86 19.27
C GLU A 49 -2.50 12.09 18.05
N PHE A 50 -1.55 12.66 17.29
CA PHE A 50 -0.89 11.99 16.17
C PHE A 50 -0.15 10.72 16.62
N ILE A 51 0.69 10.83 17.66
CA ILE A 51 1.44 9.69 18.20
C ILE A 51 0.48 8.64 18.77
N ALA A 52 -0.55 9.06 19.51
CA ALA A 52 -1.57 8.15 20.00
C ALA A 52 -2.26 7.40 18.83
N SER A 53 -2.61 8.12 17.76
CA SER A 53 -3.27 7.54 16.59
C SER A 53 -2.43 6.46 15.92
N LEU A 54 -1.13 6.71 15.75
CA LEU A 54 -0.19 5.72 15.23
C LEU A 54 -0.03 4.54 16.18
N SER A 55 0.19 4.81 17.47
CA SER A 55 0.40 3.78 18.49
C SER A 55 -0.77 2.79 18.58
N ASN A 56 -1.99 3.29 18.49
CA ASN A 56 -3.20 2.46 18.51
C ASN A 56 -3.27 1.50 17.31
N MET A 57 -2.75 1.91 16.15
CA MET A 57 -2.74 1.11 14.93
C MET A 57 -1.50 0.22 14.77
N MET A 58 -0.47 0.39 15.60
CA MET A 58 0.78 -0.39 15.49
C MET A 58 0.56 -1.90 15.60
N PRO A 59 -0.24 -2.46 16.53
CA PRO A 59 -0.48 -3.89 16.59
C PRO A 59 -1.06 -4.46 15.29
N ALA A 60 -2.04 -3.75 14.71
CA ALA A 60 -2.62 -4.11 13.42
C ALA A 60 -1.59 -4.05 12.29
N SER A 61 -0.75 -3.02 12.30
CA SER A 61 0.27 -2.79 11.27
C SER A 61 1.36 -3.87 11.29
N ILE A 62 1.79 -4.30 12.48
CA ILE A 62 2.73 -5.41 12.68
C ILE A 62 2.10 -6.73 12.22
N SER A 63 0.83 -6.95 12.54
CA SER A 63 0.08 -8.11 12.02
C SER A 63 0.05 -8.11 10.49
N GLY A 64 -0.20 -6.94 9.87
CA GLY A 64 -0.30 -6.82 8.42
C GLY A 64 1.04 -7.05 7.73
N PHE A 65 2.09 -6.48 8.28
CA PHE A 65 3.46 -6.74 7.86
C PHE A 65 3.78 -8.24 7.87
N SER A 66 3.44 -8.93 8.97
CA SER A 66 3.78 -10.34 9.16
C SER A 66 2.96 -11.27 8.25
N ALA A 67 1.68 -10.96 8.06
CA ALA A 67 0.76 -11.80 7.31
C ALA A 67 0.79 -11.55 5.79
N MET A 68 1.36 -10.43 5.35
CA MET A 68 1.29 -9.95 3.95
C MET A 68 -0.16 -9.90 3.42
N PHE A 69 -1.11 -9.71 4.34
CA PHE A 69 -2.53 -9.71 4.02
C PHE A 69 -3.35 -8.85 4.99
N SER A 70 -3.95 -7.77 4.49
CA SER A 70 -4.64 -6.77 5.35
C SER A 70 -5.87 -7.33 6.07
N VAL A 71 -6.57 -8.32 5.49
CA VAL A 71 -7.76 -8.93 6.09
C VAL A 71 -7.43 -9.68 7.37
N ILE A 72 -6.26 -10.32 7.48
CA ILE A 72 -5.83 -10.99 8.72
C ILE A 72 -5.66 -10.00 9.86
N SER A 73 -5.30 -8.75 9.55
CA SER A 73 -5.15 -7.69 10.53
C SER A 73 -6.45 -6.98 10.87
N MET A 74 -7.58 -7.36 10.26
CA MET A 74 -8.86 -6.68 10.46
C MET A 74 -9.31 -6.60 11.93
N PRO A 75 -9.24 -7.67 12.75
CA PRO A 75 -9.66 -7.58 14.15
C PRO A 75 -8.85 -6.55 14.95
N LEU A 76 -7.52 -6.54 14.76
CA LEU A 76 -6.65 -5.55 15.39
C LEU A 76 -6.83 -4.15 14.79
N SER A 77 -7.18 -4.05 13.51
CA SER A 77 -7.46 -2.78 12.85
C SER A 77 -8.74 -2.15 13.39
N ILE A 78 -9.77 -2.95 13.66
CA ILE A 78 -11.00 -2.46 14.33
C ILE A 78 -10.65 -1.91 15.70
N ILE A 79 -9.94 -2.67 16.54
CA ILE A 79 -9.54 -2.24 17.88
C ILE A 79 -8.70 -0.95 17.83
N GLY A 80 -7.71 -0.89 16.93
CA GLY A 80 -6.87 0.30 16.76
C GLY A 80 -7.67 1.51 16.28
N ALA A 81 -8.60 1.31 15.33
CA ALA A 81 -9.45 2.35 14.80
C ALA A 81 -10.45 2.86 15.84
N GLU A 82 -11.09 1.97 16.62
CA GLU A 82 -11.99 2.34 17.72
C GLU A 82 -11.33 3.25 18.76
N ASN A 83 -10.03 3.09 19.00
CA ASN A 83 -9.27 3.96 19.89
C ASN A 83 -8.88 5.31 19.25
N ASN A 84 -9.10 5.46 17.95
CA ASN A 84 -8.79 6.67 17.17
C ASN A 84 -10.02 7.50 16.78
N THR A 85 -11.22 7.00 17.07
CA THR A 85 -12.51 7.65 16.78
C THR A 85 -13.37 7.78 18.03
N ASN A 86 -14.26 8.77 18.04
CA ASN A 86 -15.29 8.91 19.07
C ASN A 86 -16.55 8.06 18.80
N ASN A 87 -16.61 7.38 17.65
CA ASN A 87 -17.75 6.58 17.20
C ASN A 87 -17.29 5.14 16.91
N ARG A 88 -17.25 4.29 17.93
CA ARG A 88 -16.83 2.89 17.79
C ARG A 88 -17.63 2.09 16.74
N PRO A 89 -18.98 2.19 16.66
CA PRO A 89 -19.75 1.57 15.59
C PRO A 89 -19.29 1.95 14.17
N LEU A 90 -18.78 3.18 13.98
CA LEU A 90 -18.22 3.61 12.70
C LEU A 90 -17.00 2.75 12.33
N ALA A 91 -16.06 2.55 13.25
CA ALA A 91 -14.88 1.72 13.00
C ALA A 91 -15.25 0.27 12.65
N CYS A 92 -16.20 -0.31 13.39
CA CYS A 92 -16.73 -1.65 13.12
C CYS A 92 -17.38 -1.79 11.73
N THR A 93 -17.88 -0.68 11.15
CA THR A 93 -18.52 -0.68 9.83
C THR A 93 -17.54 -0.36 8.71
N VAL A 94 -16.69 0.64 8.90
CA VAL A 94 -15.78 1.15 7.88
C VAL A 94 -14.61 0.21 7.64
N VAL A 95 -13.98 -0.33 8.70
CA VAL A 95 -12.79 -1.18 8.56
C VAL A 95 -13.05 -2.43 7.69
N PRO A 96 -14.14 -3.21 7.87
CA PRO A 96 -14.42 -4.36 7.01
C PRO A 96 -14.62 -4.01 5.54
N ILE A 97 -15.11 -2.81 5.24
CA ILE A 97 -15.27 -2.31 3.88
C ILE A 97 -13.91 -1.94 3.30
N THR A 98 -13.16 -1.10 4.02
CA THR A 98 -11.95 -0.45 3.48
C THR A 98 -10.78 -1.41 3.36
N VAL A 99 -10.68 -2.44 4.20
CA VAL A 99 -9.57 -3.41 4.17
C VAL A 99 -9.43 -4.14 2.82
N ASN A 100 -10.50 -4.17 2.01
CA ASN A 100 -10.52 -4.80 0.68
C ASN A 100 -10.49 -3.81 -0.49
N ILE A 101 -10.55 -2.50 -0.27
CA ILE A 101 -10.65 -1.51 -1.36
C ILE A 101 -9.67 -0.35 -1.19
N HIS A 102 -9.27 -0.01 0.03
CA HIS A 102 -8.40 1.12 0.34
C HIS A 102 -6.95 0.66 0.47
N PHE A 103 -6.26 0.69 -0.67
CA PHE A 103 -4.93 0.12 -0.88
C PHE A 103 -3.84 1.17 -1.12
N VAL A 104 -3.72 2.14 -0.21
CA VAL A 104 -2.84 3.30 -0.39
C VAL A 104 -1.37 2.93 -0.66
N GLY A 105 -0.82 1.96 0.06
CA GLY A 105 0.57 1.51 -0.10
C GLY A 105 0.80 0.91 -1.48
N TYR A 106 -0.15 0.14 -2.00
CA TYR A 106 -0.06 -0.41 -3.35
C TYR A 106 -0.02 0.69 -4.40
N CYS A 107 -0.83 1.74 -4.26
CA CYS A 107 -0.84 2.85 -5.21
C CYS A 107 0.53 3.53 -5.33
N PHE A 108 1.22 3.77 -4.21
CA PHE A 108 2.57 4.32 -4.22
C PHE A 108 3.59 3.32 -4.77
N ALA A 109 3.63 2.12 -4.20
CA ALA A 109 4.67 1.15 -4.49
C ALA A 109 4.67 0.70 -5.96
N ILE A 110 3.50 0.38 -6.51
CA ILE A 110 3.41 -0.13 -7.88
C ILE A 110 3.71 0.95 -8.90
N SER A 111 3.26 2.17 -8.66
CA SER A 111 3.58 3.29 -9.56
C SER A 111 5.09 3.53 -9.56
N ILE A 112 5.71 3.68 -8.39
CA ILE A 112 7.16 3.92 -8.28
C ILE A 112 7.96 2.75 -8.88
N LEU A 113 7.61 1.50 -8.58
CA LEU A 113 8.27 0.32 -9.15
C LEU A 113 8.11 0.25 -10.66
N ALA A 114 6.90 0.48 -11.19
CA ALA A 114 6.65 0.42 -12.61
C ALA A 114 7.51 1.45 -13.36
N TYR A 115 7.56 2.68 -12.86
CA TYR A 115 8.40 3.73 -13.43
C TYR A 115 9.89 3.39 -13.33
N ALA A 116 10.34 2.90 -12.18
CA ALA A 116 11.74 2.54 -11.97
C ALA A 116 12.19 1.41 -12.91
N ILE A 117 11.36 0.38 -13.13
CA ILE A 117 11.66 -0.70 -14.06
C ILE A 117 11.77 -0.20 -15.49
N LEU A 118 10.85 0.67 -15.95
CA LEU A 118 10.95 1.30 -17.28
C LEU A 118 12.31 1.98 -17.46
N LYS A 119 12.73 2.74 -16.44
CA LYS A 119 14.04 3.41 -16.42
C LYS A 119 15.21 2.42 -16.43
N SER A 120 15.18 1.38 -15.62
CA SER A 120 16.25 0.37 -15.57
C SER A 120 16.46 -0.37 -16.90
N TYR A 121 15.39 -0.53 -17.69
CA TYR A 121 15.46 -1.16 -19.01
C TYR A 121 15.73 -0.17 -20.15
N GLY A 122 15.97 1.11 -19.86
CA GLY A 122 16.28 2.13 -20.87
C GLY A 122 15.10 2.49 -21.79
N LEU A 123 13.86 2.21 -21.36
CA LEU A 123 12.66 2.61 -22.10
C LEU A 123 12.46 4.13 -22.01
N ALA A 124 11.82 4.69 -23.04
CA ALA A 124 11.40 6.08 -23.04
C ALA A 124 10.45 6.35 -21.88
N GLU A 125 10.56 7.54 -21.27
CA GLU A 125 9.64 7.94 -20.22
C GLU A 125 8.21 8.01 -20.77
N PRO A 126 7.23 7.37 -20.12
CA PRO A 126 5.84 7.52 -20.51
C PRO A 126 5.42 8.98 -20.33
N THR A 127 4.63 9.49 -21.26
CA THR A 127 4.03 10.81 -21.09
C THR A 127 3.16 10.81 -19.84
N LEU A 128 3.01 11.98 -19.19
CA LEU A 128 2.13 12.12 -18.01
C LEU A 128 0.72 11.58 -18.29
N PHE A 129 0.19 11.85 -19.49
CA PHE A 129 -1.12 11.37 -19.90
C PHE A 129 -1.20 9.83 -19.97
N ASN A 130 -0.23 9.18 -20.61
CA ASN A 130 -0.20 7.72 -20.69
C ASN A 130 -0.04 7.09 -19.30
N TYR A 131 0.76 7.72 -18.44
CA TYR A 131 0.95 7.25 -17.08
C TYR A 131 -0.32 7.40 -16.23
N LEU A 132 -1.08 8.50 -16.41
CA LEU A 132 -2.39 8.67 -15.77
C LEU A 132 -3.41 7.63 -16.25
N ILE A 133 -3.42 7.29 -17.55
CA ILE A 133 -4.24 6.19 -18.08
C ILE A 133 -3.88 4.88 -17.40
N PHE A 134 -2.58 4.54 -17.34
CA PHE A 134 -2.10 3.37 -16.60
C PHE A 134 -2.60 3.39 -15.15
N THR A 135 -2.43 4.49 -14.42
CA THR A 135 -2.88 4.62 -13.02
C THR A 135 -4.38 4.43 -12.88
N PHE A 136 -5.19 4.97 -13.79
CA PHE A 136 -6.64 4.82 -13.79
C PHE A 136 -7.05 3.34 -13.90
N TYR A 137 -6.55 2.62 -14.90
CA TYR A 137 -6.85 1.20 -15.08
C TYR A 137 -6.28 0.34 -13.96
N PHE A 138 -5.10 0.69 -13.46
CA PHE A 138 -4.49 0.04 -12.30
C PHE A 138 -5.37 0.13 -11.06
N VAL A 139 -5.86 1.33 -10.70
CA VAL A 139 -6.73 1.53 -9.54
C VAL A 139 -8.06 0.78 -9.72
N LEU A 140 -8.64 0.83 -10.93
CA LEU A 140 -9.90 0.14 -11.22
C LEU A 140 -9.77 -1.39 -11.09
N ALA A 141 -8.69 -1.95 -11.61
CA ALA A 141 -8.43 -3.39 -11.50
C ALA A 141 -8.12 -3.80 -10.06
N LYS A 142 -7.40 -2.96 -9.30
CA LYS A 142 -7.18 -3.18 -7.87
C LYS A 142 -8.47 -3.20 -7.07
N PHE A 143 -9.43 -2.34 -7.43
CA PHE A 143 -10.74 -2.34 -6.81
C PHE A 143 -11.54 -3.62 -7.10
N SER A 144 -11.33 -4.22 -8.27
CA SER A 144 -12.08 -5.38 -8.75
C SER A 144 -11.61 -6.71 -8.14
N VAL A 145 -10.51 -6.72 -7.40
CA VAL A 145 -9.95 -7.97 -6.82
C VAL A 145 -9.84 -7.84 -5.31
N ALA A 146 -10.60 -8.69 -4.62
CA ALA A 146 -10.43 -8.93 -3.20
C ALA A 146 -8.99 -9.38 -2.94
N ALA A 147 -8.35 -8.84 -1.91
CA ALA A 147 -6.93 -9.08 -1.68
C ALA A 147 -6.66 -10.60 -1.61
N ILE A 148 -5.62 -11.06 -2.33
CA ILE A 148 -5.12 -12.44 -2.28
C ILE A 148 -3.62 -12.33 -1.94
N PRO A 149 -3.11 -13.05 -0.91
CA PRO A 149 -1.69 -13.02 -0.55
C PRO A 149 -0.80 -13.36 -1.74
N GLY A 150 0.13 -12.47 -2.10
CA GLY A 150 1.02 -12.64 -3.26
C GLY A 150 0.33 -12.63 -4.65
N GLY A 151 -0.99 -12.78 -4.72
CA GLY A 151 -1.79 -12.73 -5.95
C GLY A 151 -2.13 -11.31 -6.41
N GLY A 152 -1.93 -10.33 -5.54
CA GLY A 152 -2.20 -8.93 -5.83
C GLY A 152 -1.52 -8.43 -7.10
N ILE A 153 -0.28 -8.87 -7.38
CA ILE A 153 0.48 -8.47 -8.58
C ILE A 153 -0.02 -9.13 -9.87
N ILE A 154 -0.56 -10.34 -9.80
CA ILE A 154 -0.97 -11.15 -10.96
C ILE A 154 -2.02 -10.40 -11.79
N VAL A 155 -2.94 -9.71 -11.10
CA VAL A 155 -4.01 -8.93 -11.71
C VAL A 155 -3.49 -7.71 -12.47
N MET A 156 -2.33 -7.20 -12.07
CA MET A 156 -1.77 -5.96 -12.64
C MET A 156 -0.80 -6.21 -13.78
N LEU A 157 -0.25 -7.43 -13.90
CA LEU A 157 0.68 -7.76 -14.98
C LEU A 157 0.11 -7.43 -16.37
N PRO A 158 -1.16 -7.78 -16.71
CA PRO A 158 -1.73 -7.41 -18.00
C PRO A 158 -1.83 -5.89 -18.22
N ILE A 159 -2.03 -5.13 -17.14
CA ILE A 159 -2.15 -3.65 -17.20
C ILE A 159 -0.77 -3.03 -17.42
N LEU A 160 0.26 -3.56 -16.77
CA LEU A 160 1.65 -3.13 -16.97
C LEU A 160 2.11 -3.44 -18.41
N GLU A 161 1.76 -4.62 -18.92
CA GLU A 161 2.04 -4.99 -20.32
C GLU A 161 1.31 -4.08 -21.30
N GLN A 162 -0.01 -3.94 -21.15
CA GLN A 162 -0.84 -3.18 -22.09
C GLN A 162 -0.53 -1.67 -22.11
N TYR A 163 -0.33 -1.05 -20.95
CA TYR A 163 -0.24 0.41 -20.86
C TYR A 163 1.19 0.94 -20.71
N LEU A 164 2.12 0.12 -20.21
CA LEU A 164 3.52 0.50 -20.04
C LEU A 164 4.48 -0.32 -20.91
N GLY A 165 3.99 -1.29 -21.69
CA GLY A 165 4.81 -2.07 -22.61
C GLY A 165 5.75 -3.06 -21.91
N PHE A 166 5.40 -3.54 -20.71
CA PHE A 166 6.22 -4.49 -19.98
C PHE A 166 6.34 -5.82 -20.73
N ASN A 167 7.57 -6.28 -20.94
CA ASN A 167 7.82 -7.62 -21.47
C ASN A 167 7.93 -8.68 -20.36
N THR A 168 8.09 -9.95 -20.73
CA THR A 168 8.18 -11.08 -19.79
C THR A 168 9.26 -10.93 -18.72
N ASN A 169 10.42 -10.36 -19.08
CA ASN A 169 11.52 -10.16 -18.13
C ASN A 169 11.17 -9.06 -17.12
N MET A 170 10.59 -7.95 -17.57
CA MET A 170 10.14 -6.85 -16.71
C MET A 170 9.02 -7.29 -15.77
N MET A 171 8.06 -8.08 -16.26
CA MET A 171 6.99 -8.65 -15.44
C MET A 171 7.53 -9.60 -14.36
N SER A 172 8.54 -10.41 -14.70
CA SER A 172 9.21 -11.30 -13.74
C SER A 172 9.94 -10.50 -12.66
N LEU A 173 10.67 -9.45 -13.04
CA LEU A 173 11.33 -8.54 -12.11
C LEU A 173 10.32 -7.80 -11.23
N MET A 174 9.26 -7.25 -11.81
CA MET A 174 8.18 -6.59 -11.09
C MET A 174 7.57 -7.51 -10.03
N THR A 175 7.31 -8.76 -10.39
CA THR A 175 6.77 -9.78 -9.47
C THR A 175 7.74 -10.03 -8.31
N ALA A 176 9.04 -10.15 -8.59
CA ALA A 176 10.05 -10.35 -7.55
C ALA A 176 10.16 -9.16 -6.59
N LEU A 177 10.24 -7.94 -7.13
CA LEU A 177 10.30 -6.71 -6.33
C LEU A 177 9.02 -6.52 -5.51
N TYR A 178 7.86 -6.78 -6.11
CA TYR A 178 6.58 -6.72 -5.42
C TYR A 178 6.54 -7.66 -4.21
N ILE A 179 6.89 -8.95 -4.40
CA ILE A 179 6.87 -9.94 -3.32
C ILE A 179 7.80 -9.52 -2.17
N LEU A 180 8.95 -8.94 -2.50
CA LEU A 180 9.92 -8.47 -1.51
C LEU A 180 9.38 -7.26 -0.71
N CYS A 181 8.64 -6.35 -1.35
CA CYS A 181 8.08 -5.16 -0.71
C CYS A 181 6.72 -5.38 -0.04
N ASP A 182 6.00 -6.44 -0.41
CA ASP A 182 4.61 -6.68 -0.01
C ASP A 182 4.36 -6.61 1.52
N PRO A 183 5.27 -7.07 2.41
CA PRO A 183 5.12 -6.87 3.85
C PRO A 183 5.03 -5.39 4.24
N VAL A 184 5.93 -4.56 3.71
CA VAL A 184 6.01 -3.11 4.00
C VAL A 184 4.80 -2.38 3.39
N ILE A 185 4.40 -2.78 2.19
CA ILE A 185 3.21 -2.24 1.52
C ILE A 185 1.94 -2.57 2.29
N THR A 186 1.80 -3.81 2.77
CA THR A 186 0.65 -4.25 3.56
C THR A 186 0.57 -3.50 4.89
N CYS A 187 1.70 -3.28 5.55
CA CYS A 187 1.80 -2.42 6.73
C CYS A 187 1.23 -1.01 6.46
N ALA A 188 1.67 -0.38 5.36
CA ALA A 188 1.17 0.93 4.95
C ALA A 188 -0.35 0.92 4.63
N ASN A 189 -0.87 -0.12 3.98
CA ASN A 189 -2.31 -0.25 3.75
C ASN A 189 -3.09 -0.31 5.07
N VAL A 190 -2.63 -1.08 6.05
CA VAL A 190 -3.31 -1.18 7.36
C VAL A 190 -3.30 0.15 8.10
N LEU A 191 -2.16 0.86 8.13
CA LEU A 191 -2.11 2.21 8.71
C LEU A 191 -3.03 3.19 7.97
N GLY A 192 -3.04 3.14 6.64
CA GLY A 192 -3.90 3.98 5.79
C GLY A 192 -5.40 3.70 6.00
N ASN A 193 -5.78 2.46 6.29
CA ASN A 193 -7.16 2.15 6.68
C ASN A 193 -7.56 2.87 7.97
N GLY A 194 -6.69 2.94 8.98
CA GLY A 194 -6.96 3.72 10.18
C GLY A 194 -7.06 5.24 9.92
N VAL A 195 -6.26 5.78 8.99
CA VAL A 195 -6.40 7.18 8.52
C VAL A 195 -7.79 7.41 7.97
N PHE A 196 -8.25 6.50 7.10
CA PHE A 196 -9.55 6.61 6.44
C PHE A 196 -10.70 6.61 7.46
N VAL A 197 -10.66 5.72 8.47
CA VAL A 197 -11.68 5.70 9.53
C VAL A 197 -11.71 7.04 10.29
N LYS A 198 -10.55 7.56 10.68
CA LYS A 198 -10.44 8.85 11.39
C LYS A 198 -10.95 10.01 10.53
N LEU A 199 -10.69 9.99 9.23
CA LEU A 199 -11.23 10.97 8.27
C LEU A 199 -12.77 10.94 8.24
N ILE A 200 -13.36 9.75 8.11
CA ILE A 200 -14.82 9.61 8.08
C ILE A 200 -15.45 10.06 9.41
N ASP A 201 -14.83 9.76 10.55
CA ASP A 201 -15.31 10.23 11.86
C ASP A 201 -15.29 11.75 11.96
N ASN A 202 -14.19 12.39 11.54
CA ASN A 202 -14.08 13.85 11.52
C ASN A 202 -15.17 14.46 10.64
N ILE A 203 -15.41 13.94 9.43
CA ILE A 203 -16.48 14.41 8.54
C ILE A 203 -17.86 14.23 9.19
N TYR A 204 -18.14 13.05 9.74
CA TYR A 204 -19.40 12.74 10.39
C TYR A 204 -19.70 13.67 11.57
N SER A 205 -18.68 13.97 12.38
CA SER A 205 -18.79 14.86 13.54
C SER A 205 -19.10 16.32 13.17
N VAL A 206 -18.64 16.77 11.99
CA VAL A 206 -18.95 18.11 11.46
C VAL A 206 -20.39 18.16 10.97
N THR A 207 -20.85 17.13 10.25
CA THR A 207 -22.23 17.06 9.72
C THR A 207 -23.28 17.01 10.83
N GLN A 208 -22.99 16.42 12.00
CA GLN A 208 -23.93 16.45 13.14
C GLN A 208 -24.01 17.82 13.85
N LYS A 209 -23.01 18.69 13.66
CA LYS A 209 -22.96 20.02 14.29
C LYS A 209 -23.54 21.14 13.40
N ALA A 210 -23.73 20.86 12.11
CA ALA A 210 -24.32 21.76 11.12
C ALA A 210 -25.84 21.59 11.08
#